data_AF-A0A420B7L6-F1
#
_entry.id   AF-A0A420B7L6-F1
#
_cell.length_a   1.000
_cell.length_b   1.000
_cell.length_c   1.000
_cell.angle_alpha   90.00
_cell.angle_beta   90.00
_cell.angle_gamma   90.00
#
_symmetry.space_group_name_H-M   'P 1'
#
loop_
_entity.id
_entity.type
_entity.pdbx_description
1 polymer ?
#
loop_
_entity_poly.entity_id
_entity_poly.type
_entity_poly.pdbx_seq_one_letter_code
_entity_poly.pdbx_strand_id
1 'polypeptide(L)'
;MSEDKLLETEIANFGGYVLSRKLSLGLSNEAFGSLADMTGGEISKIINRKKKSVSVHSFHKIAIYSGDIIENAIKAVYTHRNLELKTGAKIEERTNFGIFMRDEVEVQGQNMFDYILNKTGIDKKRLTDIYYNGGTPEPYELILIEKATGRETGELIKKFVTAYPIKKKGD
;
A
#
# COMPACT_ATOMS: atom_id res chain seq x y z
N MET A 1 -4.77 20.15 -11.39
CA MET A 1 -3.47 20.74 -10.99
C MET A 1 -2.38 19.70 -11.25
N SER A 2 -1.16 20.12 -11.58
CA SER A 2 -0.02 19.19 -11.65
C SER A 2 0.40 18.74 -10.25
N GLU A 3 1.08 17.61 -10.13
CA GLU A 3 1.55 17.07 -8.85
C GLU A 3 2.45 18.08 -8.11
N ASP A 4 3.34 18.78 -8.82
CA ASP A 4 4.19 19.81 -8.23
C ASP A 4 3.40 20.94 -7.57
N LYS A 5 2.29 21.37 -8.19
CA LYS A 5 1.41 22.41 -7.63
C LYS A 5 0.64 21.92 -6.40
N LEU A 6 0.29 20.64 -6.37
CA LEU A 6 -0.34 20.02 -5.19
C LEU A 6 0.66 20.01 -4.03
N LEU A 7 1.89 19.53 -4.27
CA LEU A 7 2.97 19.50 -3.26
C LEU A 7 3.29 20.89 -2.70
N GLU A 8 3.39 21.91 -3.55
CA GLU A 8 3.59 23.30 -3.11
C GLU A 8 2.47 23.77 -2.17
N THR A 9 1.22 23.41 -2.50
CA THR A 9 0.04 23.75 -1.68
C THR A 9 0.08 23.03 -0.34
N GLU A 10 0.47 21.75 -0.30
CA GLU A 10 0.64 20.98 0.94
C GLU A 10 1.71 21.57 1.84
N ILE A 11 2.87 21.94 1.29
CA ILE A 11 3.96 22.54 2.05
C ILE A 11 3.51 23.88 2.64
N ALA A 12 2.78 24.68 1.85
CA ALA A 12 2.25 25.96 2.30
C ALA A 12 1.22 25.77 3.43
N ASN A 13 0.27 24.86 3.26
CA ASN A 13 -0.75 24.56 4.25
C ASN A 13 -0.15 23.97 5.52
N PHE A 14 0.81 23.05 5.39
CA PHE A 14 1.50 22.47 6.54
C PHE A 14 2.30 23.52 7.30
N GLY A 15 3.03 24.41 6.61
CA GLY A 15 3.69 25.55 7.25
C GLY A 15 2.71 26.43 8.03
N GLY A 16 1.55 26.71 7.46
CA GLY A 16 0.47 27.45 8.12
C GLY A 16 -0.11 26.73 9.33
N TYR A 17 -0.39 25.43 9.21
CA TYR A 17 -0.85 24.58 10.29
C TYR A 17 0.13 24.58 11.47
N VAL A 18 1.41 24.30 11.21
CA VAL A 18 2.46 24.30 12.25
C VAL A 18 2.58 25.66 12.93
N LEU A 19 2.55 26.75 12.16
CA LEU A 19 2.57 28.10 12.71
C LEU A 19 1.36 28.35 13.63
N SER A 20 0.16 27.95 13.21
CA SER A 20 -1.06 28.12 14.01
C SER A 20 -0.99 27.36 15.33
N ARG A 21 -0.54 26.09 15.32
CA ARG A 21 -0.36 25.28 16.55
C ARG A 21 0.64 25.94 17.48
N LYS A 22 1.81 26.34 16.96
CA LYS A 22 2.85 27.01 17.74
C LYS A 22 2.33 28.29 18.41
N LEU A 23 1.63 29.14 17.65
CA LEU A 23 1.06 30.38 18.17
C LEU A 23 -0.03 30.15 19.22
N SER A 24 -0.88 29.14 19.03
CA SER A 24 -1.93 28.80 20.00
C SER A 24 -1.40 28.37 21.37
N LEU A 25 -0.17 27.81 21.39
CA LEU A 25 0.52 27.42 22.62
C LEU A 25 1.46 28.52 23.16
N GLY A 26 1.61 29.64 22.44
CA GLY A 26 2.50 30.73 22.83
C GLY A 26 4.00 30.36 22.85
N LEU A 27 4.42 29.37 22.05
CA LEU A 27 5.78 28.81 22.11
C LEU A 27 6.73 29.43 21.07
N SER A 28 8.03 29.48 21.43
CA SER A 28 9.10 29.73 20.45
C SER A 28 9.28 28.51 19.53
N ASN A 29 10.10 28.64 18.48
CA ASN A 29 10.40 27.50 17.62
C ASN A 29 11.15 26.40 18.37
N GLU A 30 12.05 26.79 19.27
CA GLU A 30 12.85 25.88 20.10
C GLU A 30 11.94 25.12 21.06
N ALA A 31 11.09 25.83 21.81
CA ALA A 31 10.18 25.21 22.77
C ALA A 31 9.14 24.32 22.08
N PHE A 32 8.57 24.76 20.94
CA PHE A 32 7.64 23.95 20.16
C PHE A 32 8.33 22.75 19.49
N GLY A 33 9.57 22.92 19.05
CA GLY A 33 10.41 21.84 18.56
C GLY A 33 10.61 20.78 19.63
N SER A 34 11.07 21.18 20.83
CA SER A 34 11.25 20.27 21.96
C SER A 34 9.95 19.55 22.34
N LEU A 35 8.82 20.26 22.37
CA LEU A 35 7.50 19.65 22.59
C LEU A 35 7.19 18.57 21.55
N ALA A 36 7.46 18.84 20.27
CA ALA A 36 7.21 17.94 19.16
C ALA A 36 8.32 16.90 18.91
N ASP A 37 9.32 16.78 19.80
CA ASP A 37 10.50 15.95 19.59
C ASP A 37 11.21 16.24 18.25
N MET A 38 11.49 17.53 18.02
CA MET A 38 12.11 18.09 16.83
C MET A 38 13.03 19.26 17.19
N THR A 39 13.90 19.68 16.28
CA THR A 39 14.71 20.89 16.48
C THR A 39 13.94 22.15 16.10
N GLY A 40 14.21 23.29 16.76
CA GLY A 40 13.64 24.58 16.36
C GLY A 40 13.97 24.99 14.91
N GLY A 41 15.14 24.56 14.42
CA GLY A 41 15.54 24.73 13.03
C GLY A 41 14.64 23.95 12.04
N GLU A 42 14.17 22.77 12.41
CA GLU A 42 13.20 22.03 11.59
C GLU A 42 11.82 22.69 11.57
N ILE A 43 11.34 23.17 12.71
CA ILE A 43 10.10 23.95 12.80
C ILE A 43 10.19 25.19 11.91
N SER A 44 11.31 25.92 11.98
CA SER A 44 11.58 27.07 11.13
C SER A 44 11.57 26.72 9.64
N LYS A 45 12.18 25.60 9.23
CA LYS A 45 12.17 25.14 7.83
C LYS A 45 10.75 24.82 7.35
N ILE A 46 9.90 24.25 8.21
CA ILE A 46 8.51 23.93 7.86
C ILE A 46 7.69 25.22 7.70
N ILE A 47 7.70 26.11 8.70
CA ILE A 47 6.94 27.37 8.68
C ILE A 47 7.36 28.24 7.48
N ASN A 48 8.66 28.30 7.18
CA ASN A 48 9.19 29.07 6.06
C ASN A 48 9.17 28.32 4.72
N ARG A 49 8.48 27.18 4.62
CA ARG A 49 8.28 26.41 3.38
C ARG A 49 9.60 26.01 2.68
N LYS A 50 10.66 25.78 3.46
CA LYS A 50 11.99 25.36 2.97
C LYS A 50 12.15 23.83 2.86
N LYS A 51 11.06 23.09 2.97
CA LYS A 51 11.02 21.62 2.81
C LYS A 51 10.56 21.28 1.40
N LYS A 52 10.98 20.13 0.89
CA LYS A 52 10.57 19.62 -0.43
C LYS A 52 9.19 18.94 -0.42
N SER A 53 8.73 18.53 0.75
CA SER A 53 7.45 17.84 0.96
C SER A 53 7.07 17.85 2.45
N VAL A 54 5.84 17.45 2.75
CA VAL A 54 5.38 17.17 4.11
C VAL A 54 5.86 15.79 4.53
N SER A 55 6.73 15.73 5.55
CA SER A 55 7.19 14.45 6.13
C SER A 55 6.10 13.85 7.02
N VAL A 56 5.78 12.57 6.83
CA VAL A 56 4.84 11.81 7.68
C VAL A 56 5.25 11.89 9.16
N HIS A 57 6.54 11.80 9.46
CA HIS A 57 7.02 11.85 10.84
C HIS A 57 6.80 13.23 11.45
N SER A 58 7.14 14.30 10.72
CA SER A 58 6.92 15.68 11.20
C SER A 58 5.43 15.99 11.33
N PHE A 59 4.61 15.52 10.38
CA PHE A 59 3.17 15.67 10.41
C PHE A 59 2.57 15.01 11.67
N HIS A 60 2.89 13.74 11.90
CA HIS A 60 2.42 13.00 13.07
C HIS A 60 2.89 13.63 14.38
N LYS A 61 4.21 13.88 14.52
CA LYS A 61 4.80 14.46 15.73
C LYS A 61 4.14 15.79 16.08
N ILE A 62 4.02 16.69 15.11
CA ILE A 62 3.43 18.01 15.36
C ILE A 62 1.94 17.90 15.69
N ALA A 63 1.18 17.07 14.98
CA ALA A 63 -0.25 16.91 15.28
C ALA A 63 -0.46 16.35 16.70
N ILE A 64 0.13 15.20 17.01
CA ILE A 64 -0.10 14.52 18.28
C ILE A 64 0.51 15.28 19.46
N TYR A 65 1.76 15.71 19.35
CA TYR A 65 2.46 16.28 20.52
C TYR A 65 2.06 17.74 20.79
N SER A 66 1.45 18.43 19.81
CA SER A 66 0.81 19.72 20.06
C SER A 66 -0.64 19.61 20.58
N GLY A 67 -1.13 18.38 20.82
CA GLY A 67 -2.45 18.12 21.38
C GLY A 67 -3.61 18.23 20.37
N ASP A 68 -3.34 18.07 19.07
CA ASP A 68 -4.37 17.95 18.04
C ASP A 68 -4.61 16.47 17.66
N ILE A 69 -5.58 16.23 16.78
CA ILE A 69 -5.84 14.91 16.18
C ILE A 69 -5.46 14.89 14.70
N ILE A 70 -5.20 13.70 14.19
CA ILE A 70 -4.75 13.49 12.81
C ILE A 70 -5.80 13.98 11.80
N GLU A 71 -7.08 13.78 12.07
CA GLU A 71 -8.18 14.17 11.20
C GLU A 71 -8.21 15.70 10.97
N ASN A 72 -7.96 16.48 12.01
CA ASN A 72 -7.90 17.95 11.90
C ASN A 72 -6.67 18.39 11.11
N ALA A 73 -5.51 17.79 11.38
CA ALA A 73 -4.29 18.06 10.64
C ALA A 73 -4.44 17.72 9.15
N ILE A 74 -5.11 16.61 8.82
CA ILE A 74 -5.40 16.23 7.43
C ILE A 74 -6.28 17.29 6.76
N LYS A 75 -7.36 17.69 7.43
CA LYS A 75 -8.26 18.74 6.91
C LYS A 75 -7.57 20.08 6.74
N ALA A 76 -6.58 20.41 7.57
CA ALA A 76 -5.81 21.64 7.44
C ALA A 76 -4.79 21.59 6.29
N VAL A 77 -4.12 20.44 6.10
CA VAL A 77 -3.01 20.31 5.15
C VAL A 77 -3.49 19.95 3.74
N TYR A 78 -4.41 19.00 3.63
CA TYR A 78 -4.83 18.38 2.36
C TYR A 78 -6.18 18.87 1.86
N THR A 79 -6.51 20.14 2.10
CA THR A 79 -7.78 20.79 1.67
C THR A 79 -8.09 20.67 0.18
N HIS A 80 -7.07 20.42 -0.64
CA HIS A 80 -7.14 20.40 -2.09
C HIS A 80 -7.05 18.98 -2.68
N ARG A 81 -6.86 17.95 -1.85
CA ARG A 81 -6.89 16.54 -2.30
C ARG A 81 -8.26 15.94 -2.04
N ASN A 82 -8.79 15.23 -3.03
CA ASN A 82 -9.89 14.32 -2.77
C ASN A 82 -9.32 13.01 -2.20
N LEU A 83 -9.53 12.80 -0.90
CA LEU A 83 -9.10 11.60 -0.18
C LEU A 83 -10.19 10.52 -0.12
N GLU A 84 -11.33 10.72 -0.80
CA GLU A 84 -12.36 9.70 -0.93
C GLU A 84 -11.88 8.56 -1.82
N LEU A 85 -12.08 7.33 -1.33
CA LEU A 85 -11.80 6.14 -2.11
C LEU A 85 -12.84 6.00 -3.23
N LYS A 86 -12.38 5.58 -4.40
CA LYS A 86 -13.29 5.16 -5.47
C LYS A 86 -14.10 3.95 -5.00
N THR A 87 -15.41 4.05 -5.06
CA THR A 87 -16.33 2.96 -4.72
C THR A 87 -16.73 2.18 -5.97
N GLY A 88 -17.23 0.95 -5.81
CA GLY A 88 -17.78 0.15 -6.91
C GLY A 88 -16.79 -0.72 -7.69
N ALA A 89 -15.50 -0.71 -7.32
CA ALA A 89 -14.56 -1.74 -7.81
C ALA A 89 -14.97 -3.10 -7.22
N LYS A 90 -15.36 -4.05 -8.07
CA LYS A 90 -15.54 -5.44 -7.65
C LYS A 90 -14.15 -6.04 -7.45
N ILE A 91 -13.92 -6.63 -6.29
CA ILE A 91 -12.77 -7.52 -6.11
C ILE A 91 -13.04 -8.73 -7.00
N GLU A 92 -12.14 -9.00 -7.95
CA GLU A 92 -12.25 -10.20 -8.79
C GLU A 92 -12.19 -11.43 -7.89
N GLU A 93 -13.20 -12.29 -7.99
CA GLU A 93 -13.21 -13.55 -7.27
C GLU A 93 -12.10 -14.46 -7.81
N ARG A 94 -11.36 -15.10 -6.91
CA ARG A 94 -10.33 -16.06 -7.29
C ARG A 94 -10.98 -17.35 -7.76
N THR A 95 -10.42 -17.96 -8.80
CA THR A 95 -10.76 -19.33 -9.18
C THR A 95 -10.32 -20.31 -8.07
N ASN A 96 -10.77 -21.56 -8.13
CA ASN A 96 -10.23 -22.62 -7.26
C ASN A 96 -8.70 -22.70 -7.31
N PHE A 97 -8.12 -22.48 -8.49
CA PHE A 97 -6.67 -22.40 -8.64
C PHE A 97 -6.08 -21.14 -7.99
N GLY A 98 -6.70 -19.98 -8.17
CA GLY A 98 -6.26 -18.74 -7.51
C GLY A 98 -6.33 -18.82 -5.97
N ILE A 99 -7.32 -19.52 -5.42
CA ILE A 99 -7.43 -19.82 -3.99
C ILE A 99 -6.34 -20.78 -3.57
N PHE A 100 -6.17 -21.90 -4.29
CA PHE A 100 -5.10 -22.86 -4.06
C PHE A 100 -3.73 -22.22 -4.02
N MET A 101 -3.42 -21.36 -5.00
CA MET A 101 -2.15 -20.65 -5.09
C MET A 101 -1.96 -19.70 -3.92
N ARG A 102 -3.00 -18.99 -3.48
CA ARG A 102 -2.93 -18.17 -2.28
C ARG A 102 -2.53 -18.99 -1.06
N ASP A 103 -3.19 -20.12 -0.87
CA ASP A 103 -3.06 -20.92 0.36
C ASP A 103 -1.76 -21.72 0.38
N GLU A 104 -1.34 -22.28 -0.76
CA GLU A 104 -0.12 -23.08 -0.84
C GLU A 104 1.13 -22.23 -1.06
N VAL A 105 1.03 -21.11 -1.80
CA VAL A 105 2.21 -20.41 -2.33
C VAL A 105 2.28 -18.96 -1.84
N GLU A 106 1.18 -18.20 -1.86
CA GLU A 106 1.16 -16.79 -1.45
C GLU A 106 0.97 -16.63 0.07
N VAL A 107 1.95 -17.06 0.87
CA VAL A 107 1.89 -16.85 2.34
C VAL A 107 2.17 -15.36 2.66
N GLN A 108 1.46 -14.85 3.68
CA GLN A 108 1.29 -13.44 4.06
C GLN A 108 2.47 -12.50 3.71
N GLY A 109 2.20 -11.55 2.80
CA GLY A 109 2.99 -10.33 2.63
C GLY A 109 3.97 -10.31 1.46
N GLN A 110 4.13 -11.42 0.73
CA GLN A 110 4.92 -11.42 -0.51
C GLN A 110 4.01 -11.29 -1.71
N ASN A 111 4.29 -10.32 -2.59
CA ASN A 111 3.57 -10.12 -3.85
C ASN A 111 3.95 -11.22 -4.86
N MET A 112 3.56 -12.45 -4.55
CA MET A 112 4.10 -13.65 -5.17
C MET A 112 3.57 -13.85 -6.60
N PHE A 113 2.42 -13.25 -6.94
CA PHE A 113 1.96 -13.18 -8.33
C PHE A 113 3.00 -12.53 -9.25
N ASP A 114 3.52 -11.35 -8.89
CA ASP A 114 4.53 -10.65 -9.69
C ASP A 114 5.87 -11.43 -9.71
N TYR A 115 6.21 -12.09 -8.60
CA TYR A 115 7.40 -12.95 -8.54
C TYR A 115 7.28 -14.15 -9.50
N ILE A 116 6.15 -14.86 -9.47
CA ILE A 116 5.84 -15.99 -10.36
C ILE A 116 5.85 -15.51 -11.81
N LEU A 117 5.17 -14.40 -12.11
CA LEU A 117 5.14 -13.80 -13.44
C LEU A 117 6.57 -13.59 -13.99
N ASN A 118 7.42 -12.95 -13.19
CA ASN A 118 8.79 -12.62 -13.62
C ASN A 118 9.72 -13.85 -13.72
N LYS A 119 9.50 -14.88 -12.89
CA LYS A 119 10.37 -16.07 -12.85
C LYS A 119 9.98 -17.14 -13.88
N THR A 120 8.68 -17.28 -14.16
CA THR A 120 8.18 -18.36 -15.01
C THR A 120 8.15 -17.98 -16.49
N GLY A 121 8.06 -16.68 -16.80
CA GLY A 121 7.85 -16.22 -18.18
C GLY A 121 6.47 -16.55 -18.74
N ILE A 122 5.54 -17.03 -17.89
CA ILE A 122 4.13 -17.20 -18.26
C ILE A 122 3.57 -15.82 -18.58
N ASP A 123 2.82 -15.71 -19.67
CA ASP A 123 2.20 -14.45 -20.07
C ASP A 123 1.29 -13.90 -18.94
N LYS A 124 1.33 -12.59 -18.73
CA LYS A 124 0.58 -11.94 -17.64
C LYS A 124 -0.92 -12.17 -17.75
N LYS A 125 -1.47 -12.09 -18.98
CA LYS A 125 -2.89 -12.34 -19.21
C LYS A 125 -3.21 -13.79 -18.89
N ARG A 126 -2.37 -14.73 -19.33
CA ARG A 126 -2.53 -16.16 -19.00
C ARG A 126 -2.51 -16.43 -17.48
N LEU A 127 -1.56 -15.85 -16.75
CA LEU A 127 -1.48 -16.01 -15.29
C LEU A 127 -2.70 -15.38 -14.58
N THR A 128 -3.19 -14.24 -15.08
CA THR A 128 -4.41 -13.60 -14.59
C THR A 128 -5.62 -14.50 -14.83
N ASP A 129 -5.73 -15.09 -16.02
CA ASP A 129 -6.87 -15.91 -16.40
C ASP A 129 -7.01 -17.15 -15.51
N ILE A 130 -5.90 -17.82 -15.19
CA ILE A 130 -5.94 -19.00 -14.30
C ILE A 130 -6.19 -18.63 -12.84
N TYR A 131 -5.79 -17.44 -12.38
CA TYR A 131 -6.04 -16.97 -11.01
C TYR A 131 -7.46 -16.42 -10.80
N TYR A 132 -8.03 -15.72 -11.79
CA TYR A 132 -9.23 -14.91 -11.60
C TYR A 132 -10.36 -15.17 -12.63
N ASN A 133 -10.05 -15.56 -13.87
CA ASN A 133 -11.05 -15.58 -14.97
C ASN A 133 -11.50 -16.98 -15.42
N GLY A 134 -11.44 -17.98 -14.54
CA GLY A 134 -11.91 -19.34 -14.84
C GLY A 134 -10.99 -20.17 -15.75
N GLY A 135 -9.78 -19.70 -16.02
CA GLY A 135 -8.77 -20.48 -16.75
C GLY A 135 -8.37 -21.72 -15.95
N THR A 136 -8.33 -22.87 -16.63
CA THR A 136 -7.75 -24.09 -16.03
C THR A 136 -6.24 -24.07 -16.26
N PRO A 137 -5.42 -24.27 -15.21
CA PRO A 137 -3.98 -24.30 -15.37
C PRO A 137 -3.53 -25.57 -16.08
N GLU A 138 -2.49 -25.46 -16.89
CA GLU A 138 -1.82 -26.60 -17.51
C GLU A 138 -0.71 -27.17 -16.61
N PRO A 139 -0.38 -28.47 -16.71
CA PRO A 139 0.65 -29.07 -15.86
C PRO A 139 2.01 -28.37 -15.94
N TYR A 140 2.42 -27.88 -17.12
CA TYR A 140 3.70 -27.19 -17.28
C TYR A 140 3.73 -25.86 -16.50
N GLU A 141 2.58 -25.19 -16.37
CA GLU A 141 2.46 -23.93 -15.64
C GLU A 141 2.71 -24.17 -14.15
N LEU A 142 2.14 -25.25 -13.58
CA LEU A 142 2.42 -25.64 -12.19
C LEU A 142 3.89 -26.04 -11.99
N ILE A 143 4.50 -26.76 -12.93
CA ILE A 143 5.91 -27.15 -12.85
C ILE A 143 6.82 -25.92 -12.84
N LEU A 144 6.54 -24.91 -13.67
CA LEU A 144 7.30 -23.66 -13.68
C LEU A 144 7.14 -22.91 -12.36
N ILE A 145 5.94 -22.89 -11.80
CA ILE A 145 5.66 -22.27 -10.50
C ILE A 145 6.37 -23.01 -9.37
N GLU A 146 6.36 -24.34 -9.35
CA GLU A 146 7.10 -25.16 -8.39
C GLU A 146 8.59 -24.81 -8.42
N LYS A 147 9.20 -24.79 -9.61
CA LYS A 147 10.60 -24.39 -9.79
C LYS A 147 10.87 -22.96 -9.32
N ALA A 148 9.99 -22.02 -9.66
CA ALA A 148 10.12 -20.63 -9.25
C ALA A 148 10.08 -20.46 -7.72
N THR A 149 9.31 -21.31 -7.05
CA THR A 149 9.06 -21.27 -5.60
C THR A 149 9.94 -22.24 -4.81
N GLY A 150 10.87 -22.95 -5.46
CA GLY A 150 11.81 -23.87 -4.81
C GLY A 150 11.18 -25.18 -4.33
N ARG A 151 10.09 -25.62 -4.97
CA ARG A 151 9.35 -26.85 -4.64
C ARG A 151 9.78 -28.04 -5.47
N GLU A 152 9.42 -29.23 -5.00
CA GLU A 152 9.62 -30.47 -5.75
C GLU A 152 8.68 -30.53 -6.96
N THR A 153 9.17 -31.14 -8.04
CA THR A 153 8.39 -31.27 -9.27
C THR A 153 7.20 -32.20 -9.06
N GLY A 154 5.99 -31.73 -9.37
CA GLY A 154 4.73 -32.43 -9.22
C GLY A 154 4.06 -32.26 -7.84
N GLU A 155 4.68 -31.55 -6.90
CA GLU A 155 4.11 -31.30 -5.57
C GLU A 155 2.79 -30.53 -5.64
N LEU A 156 2.77 -29.38 -6.33
CA LEU A 156 1.59 -28.54 -6.48
C LEU A 156 0.54 -29.22 -7.34
N ILE A 157 0.93 -29.95 -8.38
CA ILE A 157 -0.01 -30.73 -9.20
C ILE A 157 -0.78 -31.71 -8.31
N LYS A 158 -0.06 -32.52 -7.53
CA LYS A 158 -0.66 -33.53 -6.64
C LYS A 158 -1.60 -32.88 -5.63
N LYS A 159 -1.18 -31.79 -4.99
CA LYS A 159 -2.00 -31.08 -4.01
C LYS A 159 -3.25 -30.49 -4.64
N PHE A 160 -3.14 -29.84 -5.80
CA PHE A 160 -4.26 -29.21 -6.48
C PHE A 160 -5.35 -30.23 -6.85
N VAL A 161 -4.98 -31.34 -7.49
CA VAL A 161 -5.97 -32.37 -7.90
C VAL A 161 -6.60 -33.09 -6.71
N THR A 162 -5.90 -33.16 -5.58
CA THR A 162 -6.42 -33.75 -4.34
C THR A 162 -7.42 -32.82 -3.65
N ALA A 163 -7.12 -31.52 -3.61
CA ALA A 163 -7.98 -30.51 -2.98
C ALA A 163 -9.21 -30.18 -3.84
N TYR A 164 -9.08 -30.23 -5.17
CA TYR A 164 -10.12 -29.88 -6.12
C TYR A 164 -10.38 -31.03 -7.11
N PRO A 165 -10.90 -32.18 -6.65
CA PRO A 165 -11.17 -33.32 -7.51
C PRO A 165 -12.30 -32.99 -8.50
N ILE A 166 -12.16 -33.50 -9.73
CA ILE A 166 -13.24 -33.42 -10.72
C ILE A 166 -14.39 -34.30 -10.24
N LYS A 167 -15.46 -33.69 -9.73
CA LYS A 167 -16.69 -34.42 -9.41
C LYS A 167 -17.30 -34.91 -10.73
N LYS A 168 -17.45 -36.22 -10.89
CA LYS A 168 -18.25 -36.77 -12.00
C LYS A 168 -19.70 -36.31 -11.78
N LYS A 169 -20.36 -35.82 -12.84
CA LYS A 169 -21.81 -35.60 -12.80
C LYS A 169 -22.49 -36.95 -12.57
N GLY A 170 -23.00 -37.21 -11.35
CA GLY A 170 -23.79 -38.41 -11.07
C GLY A 170 -23.71 -39.04 -9.67
N ASP A 171 -23.07 -38.41 -8.68
CA ASP A 171 -23.17 -38.81 -7.25
C ASP A 171 -24.01 -37.81 -6.45
#